data_AF-A0A920RT22-F1
#
_entry.id   AF-A0A920RT22-F1
#
_cell.length_a   1.000
_cell.length_b   1.000
_cell.length_c   1.000
_cell.angle_alpha   90.00
_cell.angle_beta   90.00
_cell.angle_gamma   90.00
#
_symmetry.space_group_name_H-M   'P 1'
#
loop_
_entity.id
_entity.type
_entity.pdbx_description
1 polymer ?
#
loop_
_entity_poly.entity_id
_entity_poly.type
_entity_poly.pdbx_seq_one_letter_code
_entity_poly.pdbx_strand_id
1 'polypeptide(L)' 'MGALFLRRKPRVRLEAMIHGGGHERGMRSGTLPTHQLGGMGEAFKLAEEEMNSDNARISAYGKNFGKD' A
#
# COMPACT_ATOMS: atom_id res chain seq x y z
N MET A 1 6.48 6.06 0.04
CA MET A 1 6.15 5.10 -1.04
C MET A 1 4.81 4.48 -0.77
N GLY A 2 4.17 3.93 -1.80
CA GLY A 2 2.88 3.29 -1.69
C GLY A 2 2.39 2.87 -3.06
N ALA A 3 1.20 2.29 -3.11
CA ALA A 3 0.52 1.92 -4.34
C ALA A 3 -0.89 2.49 -4.36
N LEU A 4 -1.40 2.74 -5.56
CA LEU A 4 -2.80 3.06 -5.80
C LEU A 4 -3.44 1.90 -6.55
N PHE A 5 -4.42 1.25 -5.92
CA PHE A 5 -5.20 0.22 -6.60
C PHE A 5 -6.20 0.85 -7.58
N LEU A 6 -6.13 0.42 -8.84
CA LEU A 6 -7.06 0.83 -9.89
C LEU A 6 -7.89 -0.34 -10.37
N ARG A 7 -9.21 -0.23 -10.15
CA ARG A 7 -10.17 -1.25 -10.59
C ARG A 7 -10.18 -1.36 -12.11
N ARG A 8 -9.97 -2.58 -12.60
CA ARG A 8 -9.92 -2.88 -14.05
C ARG A 8 -11.29 -3.04 -14.69
N LYS A 9 -12.30 -3.54 -13.97
CA LYS A 9 -13.69 -3.76 -14.45
C LYS A 9 -14.72 -3.43 -13.36
N PRO A 10 -15.68 -2.51 -13.60
CA PRO A 10 -15.71 -1.58 -14.73
C PRO A 10 -14.45 -0.70 -14.67
N ARG A 11 -13.98 -0.28 -15.83
CA ARG A 11 -12.67 0.35 -15.97
C ARG A 11 -12.70 1.76 -15.40
N VAL A 12 -11.84 2.02 -14.42
CA VAL A 12 -11.56 3.39 -13.93
C VAL A 12 -10.42 3.99 -14.76
N ARG A 13 -10.56 5.25 -15.15
CA ARG A 13 -9.52 6.03 -15.86
C ARG A 13 -8.99 7.11 -14.92
N LEU A 14 -7.68 7.34 -14.96
CA LEU A 14 -7.02 8.45 -14.29
C LEU A 14 -6.17 9.22 -15.30
N GLU A 15 -6.06 10.52 -15.10
CA GLU A 15 -5.08 11.35 -15.79
C GLU A 15 -3.74 11.28 -15.04
N ALA A 16 -2.65 11.18 -15.79
CA ALA A 16 -1.32 11.10 -15.20
C ALA A 16 -0.90 12.49 -14.71
N MET A 17 -0.51 12.61 -13.44
CA MET A 17 0.09 13.85 -12.93
C MET A 17 1.59 13.96 -13.22
N ILE A 18 2.25 12.81 -13.44
CA ILE A 18 3.70 12.72 -13.69
C ILE A 18 3.93 12.18 -15.09
N HIS A 19 4.48 13.04 -15.95
CA HIS A 19 4.73 12.78 -17.36
C HIS A 19 6.16 12.24 -17.60
N GLY A 20 6.37 11.51 -18.70
CA GLY A 20 7.64 10.87 -19.03
C GLY A 20 7.46 9.58 -19.84
N GLY A 21 8.41 8.65 -19.74
CA GLY A 21 8.52 7.45 -20.59
C GLY A 21 7.43 6.37 -20.47
N GLY A 22 6.22 6.69 -20.00
CA GLY A 22 5.08 5.77 -20.04
C GLY A 22 5.07 4.65 -19.00
N HIS A 23 5.88 4.76 -17.94
CA HIS A 23 5.92 3.80 -16.82
C HIS A 23 4.55 3.66 -16.13
N GLU A 24 4.36 2.55 -15.41
CA GLU A 24 3.09 2.27 -14.72
C GLU A 24 1.87 2.38 -15.66
N ARG A 25 2.02 1.89 -16.90
CA ARG A 25 1.00 1.96 -17.98
C ARG A 25 0.56 3.39 -18.30
N GLY A 26 1.50 4.34 -18.20
CA GLY A 26 1.26 5.76 -18.40
C GLY A 26 0.60 6.47 -17.21
N MET A 27 0.41 5.80 -16.06
CA MET A 27 -0.29 6.39 -14.90
C MET A 27 0.66 7.13 -13.95
N ARG A 28 1.93 6.71 -13.90
CA ARG A 28 2.96 7.33 -13.07
C ARG A 28 4.33 7.12 -13.70
N SER A 29 4.84 8.14 -14.38
CA SER A 29 6.16 8.07 -15.03
C SER A 29 7.32 8.10 -14.03
N GLY A 30 8.44 7.48 -14.40
CA GLY A 30 9.71 7.48 -13.66
C GLY A 30 10.24 6.05 -13.46
N THR A 31 11.57 5.92 -13.34
CA THR A 31 12.23 4.63 -13.07
C THR A 31 11.69 4.02 -11.78
N LEU A 32 11.44 2.70 -11.81
CA LEU A 32 10.94 1.98 -10.65
C LEU A 32 12.05 1.80 -9.58
N PRO A 33 11.78 2.18 -8.32
CA PRO A 33 12.74 2.00 -7.24
C PRO A 33 12.63 0.59 -6.66
N THR A 34 13.29 -0.37 -7.32
CA THR A 34 13.16 -1.82 -7.07
C THR A 34 13.32 -2.22 -5.59
N HIS A 35 14.26 -1.64 -4.86
CA HIS A 35 14.47 -1.94 -3.45
C HIS A 35 13.28 -1.51 -2.57
N GLN A 36 12.63 -0.38 -2.90
CA GLN A 36 11.46 0.09 -2.17
C GLN A 36 10.23 -0.77 -2.50
N LEU A 37 10.12 -1.25 -3.75
CA LEU A 37 9.07 -2.20 -4.14
C LEU A 37 9.25 -3.56 -3.45
N GLY A 38 10.49 -4.06 -3.36
CA GLY A 38 10.81 -5.29 -2.63
C GLY A 38 10.46 -5.18 -1.15
N GLY A 39 10.88 -4.09 -0.49
CA GLY A 39 10.52 -3.84 0.91
C GLY A 39 9.02 -3.70 1.15
N MET A 40 8.28 -3.05 0.24
CA MET A 40 6.83 -2.93 0.34
C MET A 40 6.12 -4.29 0.16
N GLY A 41 6.62 -5.13 -0.74
CA GLY A 41 6.11 -6.49 -0.94
C GLY A 41 6.25 -7.35 0.32
N GLU A 42 7.42 -7.31 0.96
CA GLU A 42 7.65 -8.05 2.21
C GLU A 42 6.78 -7.52 3.35
N ALA A 43 6.64 -6.19 3.48
CA ALA A 43 5.76 -5.59 4.47
C ALA A 43 4.29 -6.02 4.28
N PHE A 44 3.81 -6.14 3.04
CA PHE A 44 2.45 -6.61 2.76
C PHE A 44 2.26 -8.09 3.07
N LYS A 45 3.28 -8.92 2.80
CA LYS A 45 3.27 -10.33 3.18
C LYS A 45 3.19 -10.51 4.71
N LEU A 46 4.03 -9.81 5.45
CA LEU A 46 3.98 -9.81 6.92
C LEU A 46 2.63 -9.31 7.43
N ALA A 47 2.08 -8.25 6.84
CA ALA A 47 0.76 -7.76 7.21
C ALA A 47 -0.33 -8.82 6.96
N GLU A 48 -0.29 -9.57 5.87
CA GLU A 48 -1.24 -10.66 5.62
C GLU A 48 -1.17 -11.75 6.70
N GLU A 49 0.04 -12.10 7.15
CA GLU A 49 0.28 -13.13 8.16
C GLU A 49 -0.08 -12.67 9.58
N GLU A 50 0.23 -11.43 9.95
CA GLU A 50 0.20 -10.95 11.34
C GLU A 50 -0.99 -10.03 11.68
N MET A 51 -1.68 -9.45 10.67
CA MET A 51 -2.67 -8.38 10.87
C MET A 51 -3.76 -8.72 11.90
N ASN A 52 -4.29 -9.94 11.91
CA ASN A 52 -5.35 -10.30 12.86
C ASN A 52 -4.83 -10.32 14.31
N SER A 53 -3.64 -10.87 14.52
CA SER A 53 -2.99 -10.93 15.84
C SER A 53 -2.64 -9.53 16.33
N ASP A 54 -2.05 -8.72 15.44
CA ASP A 54 -1.68 -7.34 15.74
C ASP A 54 -2.89 -6.49 16.04
N ASN A 55 -3.97 -6.58 15.25
CA ASN A 55 -5.21 -5.86 15.51
C ASN A 55 -5.82 -6.22 16.87
N ALA A 56 -5.82 -7.50 17.24
CA ALA A 56 -6.32 -7.95 18.54
C ALA A 56 -5.49 -7.35 19.69
N ARG A 57 -4.15 -7.41 19.57
CA ARG A 57 -3.21 -6.88 20.56
C ARG A 57 -3.30 -5.36 20.70
N ILE A 58 -3.33 -4.63 19.58
CA ILE A 58 -3.46 -3.17 19.55
C ILE A 58 -4.80 -2.74 20.16
N SER A 59 -5.90 -3.44 19.84
CA SER A 59 -7.22 -3.16 20.41
C SER A 59 -7.24 -3.37 21.94
N ALA A 60 -6.58 -4.40 22.44
CA ALA A 60 -6.45 -4.65 23.88
C ALA A 60 -5.70 -3.52 24.59
N TYR A 61 -4.59 -3.02 24.02
CA TYR A 61 -3.88 -1.88 24.58
C TYR A 61 -4.74 -0.62 24.59
N GLY A 62 -5.45 -0.32 23.50
CA GLY A 62 -6.34 0.84 23.43
C GLY A 62 -7.43 0.85 24.51
N LYS A 63 -7.97 -0.33 24.89
CA LYS A 63 -8.95 -0.46 25.99
C LYS A 63 -8.36 -0.25 27.38
N ASN A 64 -7.06 -0.49 27.54
CA ASN A 64 -6.37 -0.37 28.82
C ASN A 64 -5.79 1.04 29.02
N PHE A 65 -5.50 1.76 27.93
CA PHE A 65 -4.86 3.09 27.96
C PHE A 65 -5.76 4.23 28.46
N GLY A 66 -7.08 4.01 28.60
CA GLY A 66 -8.05 5.01 29.04
C GLY A 66 -8.80 4.63 30.32
N LYS A 67 -8.23 3.76 31.15
CA LYS A 67 -8.84 3.26 32.39
C LYS A 67 -8.24 3.84 33.68
N ASP A 68 -7.46 4.92 33.57
CA ASP A 68 -7.01 5.72 34.70
C ASP A 68 -7.97 6.89 34.97
#